data_AF-A0A7H4MU77-F1
#
_entry.id   AF-A0A7H4MU77-F1
#
_cell.length_a   1.000
_cell.length_b   1.000
_cell.length_c   1.000
_cell.angle_alpha   90.00
_cell.angle_beta   90.00
_cell.angle_gamma   90.00
#
_symmetry.space_group_name_H-M   'P 1'
#
loop_
_entity.id
_entity.type
_entity.pdbx_description
1 polymer ?
#
loop_
_entity_poly.entity_id
_entity_poly.type
_entity_poly.pdbx_seq_one_letter_code
_entity_poly.pdbx_strand_id
1 'polypeptide(L)'
;MPADAVIMAFGFHPHGMPWLESVGVKLDSRGRIKANVESRYRYQTTHRKVFAGGDAVRGADLVVTAMAEGRHAAQGIMDFLEVKSIPLHWTTKRASQRSMESSFHAVGLVCHSISTLSKIKSSPKTGSFCAT
;
A
#
# COMPACT_ATOMS: atom_id res chain seq x y z
N MET A 1 -34.61 -8.89 -31.75
CA MET A 1 -35.53 -8.90 -30.59
C MET A 1 -35.93 -7.46 -30.31
N PRO A 2 -37.19 -7.18 -29.93
CA PRO A 2 -37.59 -5.83 -29.51
C PRO A 2 -36.89 -5.46 -28.19
N ALA A 3 -36.49 -4.20 -28.02
CA ALA A 3 -35.82 -3.68 -26.83
C ALA A 3 -36.33 -2.26 -26.51
N ASP A 4 -36.59 -1.99 -25.23
CA ASP A 4 -37.10 -0.69 -24.75
C ASP A 4 -35.98 0.35 -24.58
N ALA A 5 -34.75 -0.11 -24.30
CA ALA A 5 -33.57 0.72 -24.23
C ALA A 5 -32.32 -0.08 -24.62
N VAL A 6 -31.39 0.59 -25.29
CA VAL A 6 -30.09 0.04 -25.66
C VAL A 6 -29.02 0.97 -25.13
N ILE A 7 -28.11 0.41 -24.33
CA ILE A 7 -26.93 1.12 -23.82
C ILE A 7 -25.71 0.58 -24.56
N MET A 8 -24.94 1.50 -25.11
CA MET A 8 -23.76 1.19 -25.89
C MET A 8 -22.51 1.33 -25.01
N ALA A 9 -21.77 0.24 -24.82
CA ALA A 9 -20.61 0.18 -23.93
C ALA A 9 -19.39 -0.44 -24.62
N PHE A 10 -18.91 0.19 -25.71
CA PHE A 10 -17.74 -0.27 -26.47
C PHE A 10 -16.39 -0.08 -25.77
N GLY A 11 -16.39 0.50 -24.57
CA GLY A 11 -15.18 0.77 -23.79
C GLY A 11 -14.54 2.12 -24.13
N PHE A 12 -13.28 2.28 -23.73
CA PHE A 12 -12.56 3.55 -23.77
C PHE A 12 -11.34 3.48 -24.69
N HIS A 13 -11.10 4.56 -25.43
CA HIS A 13 -9.88 4.78 -26.20
C HIS A 13 -9.10 5.97 -25.59
N PRO A 14 -7.77 5.87 -25.44
CA PRO A 14 -6.98 6.99 -24.95
C PRO A 14 -7.04 8.17 -25.92
N HIS A 15 -7.18 9.36 -25.37
CA HIS A 15 -7.19 10.58 -26.16
C HIS A 15 -5.78 10.90 -26.70
N GLY A 16 -5.68 11.19 -28.00
CA GLY A 16 -4.41 11.60 -28.62
C GLY A 16 -3.90 12.93 -28.08
N MET A 17 -2.66 12.99 -27.63
CA MET A 17 -2.06 14.21 -27.04
C MET A 17 -0.82 14.65 -27.83
N PRO A 18 -0.97 15.34 -28.98
CA PRO A 18 0.17 15.73 -29.82
C PRO A 18 1.19 16.61 -29.09
N TRP A 19 0.72 17.43 -28.14
CA TRP A 19 1.59 18.27 -27.31
C TRP A 19 2.53 17.44 -26.43
N LEU A 20 2.15 16.21 -26.04
CA LEU A 20 2.96 15.35 -25.21
C LEU A 20 4.17 14.79 -25.99
N GLU A 21 3.96 14.51 -27.27
CA GLU A 21 5.04 14.15 -28.20
C GLU A 21 6.00 15.33 -28.42
N SER A 22 5.47 16.55 -28.51
CA SER A 22 6.32 17.76 -28.62
C SER A 22 7.22 17.98 -27.40
N VAL A 23 6.80 17.50 -26.22
CA VAL A 23 7.57 17.52 -24.97
C VAL A 23 8.57 16.33 -24.91
N GLY A 24 8.58 15.44 -25.90
CA GLY A 24 9.51 14.31 -25.98
C GLY A 24 9.08 13.09 -25.17
N VAL A 25 7.79 12.96 -24.85
CA VAL A 25 7.24 11.76 -24.21
C VAL A 25 6.78 10.78 -25.30
N LYS A 26 7.26 9.53 -25.23
CA LYS A 26 6.84 8.49 -26.16
C LYS A 26 5.51 7.88 -25.75
N LEU A 27 4.65 7.67 -26.73
CA LEU A 27 3.42 6.91 -26.59
C LEU A 27 3.62 5.44 -27.03
N ASP A 28 2.78 4.55 -26.54
CA ASP A 28 2.65 3.17 -27.02
C ASP A 28 1.81 3.11 -28.31
N SER A 29 1.85 1.98 -29.00
CA SER A 29 1.03 1.65 -30.18
C SER A 29 -0.47 1.93 -30.00
N ARG A 30 -0.97 1.87 -28.76
CA ARG A 30 -2.36 2.14 -28.40
C ARG A 30 -2.63 3.61 -28.02
N GLY A 31 -1.66 4.51 -28.14
CA GLY A 31 -1.81 5.94 -27.79
C GLY A 31 -1.69 6.25 -26.29
N ARG A 32 -1.15 5.32 -25.50
CA ARG A 32 -0.95 5.48 -24.04
C ARG A 32 0.43 5.98 -23.70
N ILE A 33 0.62 6.58 -22.54
CA ILE A 33 1.93 7.08 -22.12
C ILE A 33 2.83 5.91 -21.77
N LYS A 34 4.02 5.86 -22.37
CA LYS A 34 5.02 4.85 -22.03
C LYS A 34 5.81 5.29 -20.79
N ALA A 35 5.53 4.66 -19.66
CA ALA A 35 6.26 4.83 -18.41
C ALA A 35 6.91 3.51 -17.98
N ASN A 36 8.15 3.56 -17.51
CA ASN A 36 8.87 2.38 -17.06
C ASN A 36 8.70 2.18 -15.54
N VAL A 37 8.32 0.99 -15.11
CA VAL A 37 8.16 0.65 -13.68
C VAL A 37 9.50 0.37 -13.00
N GLU A 38 10.50 -0.10 -13.77
CA GLU A 38 11.81 -0.53 -13.31
C GLU A 38 12.92 0.49 -13.60
N SER A 39 12.57 1.69 -14.08
CA SER A 39 13.56 2.76 -14.23
C SER A 39 14.10 3.25 -12.89
N ARG A 40 15.25 3.93 -12.92
CA ARG A 40 15.90 4.54 -11.76
C ARG A 40 14.93 5.29 -10.85
N TYR A 41 13.99 6.02 -11.45
CA TYR A 41 12.84 6.57 -10.77
C TYR A 41 11.60 5.85 -11.30
N ARG A 42 10.77 5.29 -10.43
CA ARG A 42 9.61 4.50 -10.86
C ARG A 42 8.62 5.37 -11.63
N TYR A 43 7.99 4.78 -12.65
CA TYR A 43 6.95 5.42 -13.47
C TYR A 43 7.44 6.67 -14.24
N GLN A 44 8.74 6.73 -14.49
CA GLN A 44 9.33 7.78 -15.31
C GLN A 44 9.05 7.51 -16.79
N THR A 45 8.63 8.55 -17.49
CA THR A 45 8.43 8.49 -18.95
C THR A 45 9.75 8.67 -19.70
N THR A 46 9.71 8.76 -21.03
CA THR A 46 10.92 9.09 -21.82
C THR A 46 11.49 10.46 -21.45
N HIS A 47 10.63 11.41 -21.03
CA HIS A 47 11.08 12.71 -20.57
C HIS A 47 11.41 12.68 -19.08
N ARG A 48 12.63 13.08 -18.70
CA ARG A 48 13.15 12.93 -17.32
C ARG A 48 12.31 13.62 -16.25
N LYS A 49 11.64 14.72 -16.58
CA LYS A 49 10.81 15.50 -15.63
C LYS A 49 9.34 15.08 -15.62
N VAL A 50 8.93 14.10 -16.42
CA VAL A 50 7.52 13.70 -16.57
C VAL A 50 7.34 12.26 -16.10
N PHE A 51 6.37 12.07 -15.23
CA PHE A 51 6.00 10.80 -14.62
C PHE A 51 4.54 10.52 -14.91
N ALA A 52 4.17 9.25 -15.09
CA ALA A 52 2.81 8.84 -15.38
C ALA A 52 2.50 7.47 -14.77
N GLY A 53 1.29 7.29 -14.24
CA GLY A 53 0.80 6.02 -13.70
C GLY A 53 -0.72 5.93 -13.84
N GLY A 54 -1.28 4.75 -13.53
CA GLY A 54 -2.71 4.46 -13.64
C GLY A 54 -3.18 4.23 -15.07
N ASP A 55 -4.43 4.57 -15.34
CA ASP A 55 -5.10 4.29 -16.62
C ASP A 55 -4.41 4.95 -17.83
N ALA A 56 -3.67 6.03 -17.62
CA ALA A 56 -2.90 6.71 -18.67
C ALA A 56 -1.75 5.86 -19.23
N VAL A 57 -1.22 4.93 -18.43
CA VAL A 57 -0.13 4.03 -18.81
C VAL A 57 -0.68 2.66 -19.17
N ARG A 58 -1.48 2.06 -18.28
CA ARG A 58 -1.94 0.67 -18.40
C ARG A 58 -3.27 0.53 -19.17
N GLY A 59 -4.10 1.58 -19.17
CA GLY A 59 -5.48 1.54 -19.65
C GLY A 59 -6.48 1.18 -18.54
N ALA A 60 -7.77 1.20 -18.88
CA ALA A 60 -8.89 1.03 -17.95
C ALA A 60 -8.74 -0.21 -17.05
N ASP A 61 -8.74 0.00 -15.73
CA ASP A 61 -8.66 -1.03 -14.69
C ASP A 61 -9.24 -0.61 -13.35
N LEU A 62 -9.08 -1.46 -12.34
CA LEU A 62 -9.49 -1.20 -10.98
C LEU A 62 -8.83 0.07 -10.41
N VAL A 63 -9.67 0.87 -9.76
CA VAL A 63 -9.25 2.10 -9.07
C VAL A 63 -8.13 1.82 -8.06
N VAL A 64 -8.14 0.67 -7.38
CA VAL A 64 -7.09 0.31 -6.41
C VAL A 64 -5.72 0.16 -7.05
N THR A 65 -5.65 -0.33 -8.29
CA THR A 65 -4.41 -0.44 -9.06
C THR A 65 -3.93 0.96 -9.42
N ALA A 66 -4.81 1.81 -9.98
CA ALA A 66 -4.47 3.19 -10.31
C ALA A 66 -3.98 3.98 -9.09
N MET A 67 -4.59 3.77 -7.91
CA MET A 67 -4.13 4.35 -6.66
C MET A 67 -2.75 3.85 -6.23
N ALA A 68 -2.47 2.56 -6.37
CA ALA A 68 -1.17 1.99 -6.06
C ALA A 68 -0.08 2.54 -7.00
N GLU A 69 -0.33 2.54 -8.30
CA GLU A 69 0.59 3.09 -9.31
C GLU A 69 0.82 4.59 -9.10
N GLY A 70 -0.22 5.35 -8.75
CA GLY A 70 -0.11 6.77 -8.41
C GLY A 70 0.79 7.01 -7.20
N ARG A 71 0.68 6.18 -6.15
CA ARG A 71 1.59 6.26 -4.99
C ARG A 71 3.04 5.95 -5.38
N HIS A 72 3.26 4.97 -6.25
CA HIS A 72 4.60 4.64 -6.72
C HIS A 72 5.18 5.71 -7.65
N ALA A 73 4.38 6.35 -8.50
CA ALA A 73 4.81 7.49 -9.29
C ALA A 73 5.16 8.69 -8.41
N ALA A 74 4.39 8.96 -7.35
CA ALA A 74 4.72 9.99 -6.37
C ALA A 74 6.03 9.69 -5.63
N GLN A 75 6.29 8.42 -5.28
CA GLN A 75 7.59 7.99 -4.74
C GLN A 75 8.72 8.26 -5.72
N GLY A 76 8.55 7.91 -7.01
CA GLY A 76 9.53 8.21 -8.05
C GLY A 76 9.82 9.72 -8.21
N ILE A 77 8.81 10.57 -8.06
CA ILE A 77 8.96 12.03 -8.07
C ILE A 77 9.73 12.51 -6.83
N MET A 78 9.40 12.00 -5.64
CA MET A 78 10.11 12.35 -4.40
C MET A 78 11.59 11.96 -4.47
N ASP A 79 11.88 10.76 -4.98
CA ASP A 79 13.24 10.27 -5.19
C ASP A 79 13.98 11.13 -6.22
N PHE A 80 13.30 11.58 -7.29
CA PHE A 80 13.87 12.47 -8.31
C PHE A 80 14.20 13.87 -7.77
N LEU A 81 13.38 14.39 -6.87
CA LEU A 81 13.57 15.70 -6.25
C LEU A 81 14.43 15.64 -4.97
N GLU A 82 14.89 14.46 -4.58
CA GLU A 82 15.67 14.21 -3.34
C GLU A 82 14.96 14.72 -2.07
N VAL A 83 13.62 14.73 -2.08
CA VAL A 83 12.82 15.17 -0.95
C VAL A 83 12.70 14.02 0.05
N LYS A 84 13.35 14.16 1.20
CA LYS A 84 13.13 13.24 2.33
C LYS A 84 11.68 13.37 2.79
N SER A 85 10.88 12.33 2.57
CA SER A 85 9.54 12.27 3.13
C SER A 85 9.62 12.35 4.65
N ILE A 86 8.98 13.34 5.24
CA ILE A 86 8.84 13.43 6.69
C ILE A 86 8.12 12.16 7.14
N PRO A 87 8.68 11.36 8.06
CA PRO A 87 7.97 10.22 8.60
C PRO A 87 6.69 10.74 9.25
N LEU A 88 5.56 10.38 8.66
CA LEU A 88 4.24 10.54 9.26
C LEU A 88 4.22 9.72 10.54
N HIS A 89 4.51 10.38 11.66
CA HIS A 89 4.71 9.79 12.99
C HIS A 89 3.44 9.15 13.58
N TRP A 90 2.35 8.98 12.83
CA TRP A 90 1.09 8.47 13.37
C TRP A 90 1.01 6.94 13.46
N THR A 91 2.03 6.21 12.96
CA THR A 91 2.10 4.73 13.06
C THR A 91 2.98 4.20 14.20
N THR A 92 3.67 5.06 14.96
CA THR A 92 4.56 4.61 16.05
C THR A 92 3.86 4.59 17.41
N LYS A 93 2.85 3.72 17.57
CA LYS A 93 2.46 3.25 18.92
C LYS A 93 2.06 1.78 19.01
N ARG A 94 2.41 0.94 18.03
CA ARG A 94 2.24 -0.53 18.15
C ARG A 94 3.50 -1.36 17.96
N ALA A 95 4.57 -0.82 17.37
CA ALA A 95 5.81 -1.57 17.19
C ALA A 95 6.82 -1.40 18.34
N SER A 96 6.72 -0.35 19.15
CA SER A 96 7.68 -0.07 20.24
C SER A 96 7.33 -0.72 21.60
N GLN A 97 6.18 -1.38 21.75
CA GLN A 97 5.86 -2.11 22.99
C GLN A 97 6.36 -3.55 23.00
N ARG A 98 6.96 -4.05 21.91
CA ARG A 98 7.50 -5.42 21.84
C ARG A 98 9.02 -5.53 22.06
N SER A 99 9.68 -4.42 22.36
CA SER A 99 11.13 -4.36 22.60
C SER A 99 11.51 -3.97 24.04
N MET A 100 10.60 -4.16 24.99
CA MET A 100 10.87 -4.04 26.44
C MET A 100 10.64 -5.34 27.22
N GLU A 101 10.37 -6.47 26.56
CA GLU A 101 10.34 -7.80 27.21
C GLU A 101 11.68 -8.54 27.14
N SER A 102 12.64 -8.07 26.35
CA SER A 102 13.98 -8.68 26.24
C SER A 102 14.98 -8.22 27.30
N SER A 103 14.58 -7.37 28.26
CA SER A 103 15.45 -6.89 29.35
C SER A 103 15.10 -7.47 30.73
N PHE A 104 14.07 -8.31 30.86
CA PHE A 104 13.70 -8.94 32.15
C PHE A 104 14.27 -10.35 32.37
N HIS A 105 15.04 -10.90 31.43
CA HIS A 105 15.69 -12.21 31.61
C HIS A 105 17.10 -12.15 32.22
N ALA A 106 17.64 -10.96 32.49
CA ALA A 106 18.99 -10.77 33.07
C ALA A 106 18.99 -10.22 34.52
N VAL A 107 17.82 -10.18 35.18
CA VAL A 107 17.68 -9.97 36.63
C VAL A 107 16.73 -11.08 37.11
N GLY A 108 17.18 -12.32 37.29
CA GLY A 108 18.14 -12.62 38.33
C GLY A 108 17.43 -12.71 39.68
N LEU A 109 16.82 -13.87 39.94
CA LEU A 109 17.20 -14.62 41.13
C LEU A 109 16.81 -14.08 42.53
N VAL A 110 15.60 -13.56 42.77
CA VAL A 110 15.14 -13.27 44.18
C VAL A 110 13.69 -13.69 44.50
N CYS A 111 12.88 -14.17 43.55
CA CYS A 111 11.44 -14.39 43.82
C CYS A 111 11.00 -15.87 43.85
N HIS A 112 11.84 -16.78 44.37
CA HIS A 112 11.50 -18.21 44.50
C HIS A 112 11.28 -18.70 45.94
N SER A 113 11.27 -17.81 46.94
CA SER A 113 11.20 -18.21 48.35
C SER A 113 9.94 -17.81 49.11
N ILE A 114 8.95 -17.18 48.47
CA ILE A 114 7.72 -16.76 49.13
C ILE A 114 6.54 -17.03 48.20
N SER A 115 5.99 -18.25 48.27
CA SER A 115 4.54 -18.50 48.30
C SER A 115 4.25 -20.00 48.18
N THR A 116 4.96 -20.81 48.97
CA THR A 116 4.64 -22.22 49.26
C THR A 116 3.52 -22.32 50.32
N LEU A 117 2.51 -21.45 50.25
CA LEU A 117 1.47 -21.36 51.29
C LEU A 117 0.16 -20.76 50.75
N SER A 118 -0.43 -21.40 49.74
CA SER A 118 -1.89 -21.40 49.59
C SER A 118 -2.34 -22.54 48.67
N LYS A 119 -2.15 -23.79 49.13
CA LYS A 119 -3.05 -24.90 48.77
C LYS A 119 -4.27 -24.73 49.66
N ILE A 120 -5.49 -24.78 49.11
CA ILE A 120 -6.63 -25.58 49.60
C ILE A 120 -7.92 -25.17 48.84
N LYS A 121 -8.60 -26.17 48.25
CA LYS A 121 -10.02 -26.23 47.81
C LYS A 121 -10.46 -25.18 46.77
N SER A 122 -10.90 -25.53 45.56
CA SER A 122 -11.96 -26.50 45.27
C SER A 122 -12.25 -26.53 43.75
N SER A 123 -12.34 -27.72 43.16
CA SER A 123 -13.20 -27.99 41.97
C SER A 123 -14.65 -28.19 42.49
N PRO A 124 -15.76 -28.14 41.69
CA PRO A 124 -15.85 -28.62 40.29
C PRO A 124 -16.96 -28.02 39.36
N LYS A 125 -16.93 -28.48 38.09
CA LYS A 125 -18.01 -28.66 37.06
C LYS A 125 -18.74 -27.46 36.38
N THR A 126 -18.84 -27.65 35.05
CA THR A 126 -19.99 -27.47 34.12
C THR A 126 -20.45 -26.08 33.62
N GLY A 127 -20.77 -26.06 32.32
CA GLY A 127 -21.53 -25.02 31.60
C GLY A 127 -20.68 -24.35 30.53
N SER A 128 -20.61 -24.83 29.27
CA SER A 128 -21.60 -24.57 28.23
C SER A 128 -22.23 -23.19 28.36
N PHE A 129 -21.89 -22.25 27.48
CA PHE A 129 -22.90 -21.43 26.79
C PHE A 129 -22.28 -20.71 25.59
N CYS A 130 -22.90 -20.94 24.44
CA CYS A 130 -22.77 -20.21 23.20
C CYS A 130 -23.88 -19.14 23.18
N ALA A 131 -23.53 -17.88 22.92
CA ALA A 131 -24.40 -16.73 22.58
C ALA A 131 -23.44 -15.52 22.41
N THR A 132 -23.50 -14.64 21.42
CA THR A 132 -24.46 -14.33 20.34
C THR A 132 -23.65 -13.64 19.23
#